data_AF-A0A9D6PAN6-F1
#
_entry.id   AF-A0A9D6PAN6-F1
#
_cell.length_a   1.000
_cell.length_b   1.000
_cell.length_c   1.000
_cell.angle_alpha   90.00
_cell.angle_beta   90.00
_cell.angle_gamma   90.00
#
_symmetry.space_group_name_H-M   'P 1'
#
loop_
_entity.id
_entity.type
_entity.pdbx_description
1 polymer ?
#
loop_
_entity_poly.entity_id
_entity_poly.type
_entity_poly.pdbx_seq_one_letter_code
_entity_poly.pdbx_strand_id
1 'polypeptide(L)'
;MIRAGFLFLFFILSVGFIFAAPSLALADEISDIQSQIDENNKQIEALQAEIVAFQKELNALGDKKNTLQSTISSLTLSQKKLASEIKVTQNKIASANFKIKELTLSIGNKETTIAGNQKAIAKTLRVVAENERVSLVTQIISAHSLRDAWQAADHAMQFNRALASDISDLRTVREELTTNRDQVTATKASLVALQNDLALQKRSVDANKMAQQQLLLQTKNQESNYQKLIAQKQAAEKEFEQELINLQGQLNLIVNPSLLPKVGSGVLGWTFNNSFMLNCAQRKKVFGNPFCISQFFGNTAFATANPQIYKGKGHNAIDIAASIGTPVQAALSGTVLGTGNTDLVIGCYSFGKWIMIVHGNGLSTLYSHLSAIDVVKGQQVSTGQIIGLSGMTGYATGPHIHFGVYATDGTQIMTLRQFRGATIGCADATMPVAVLSAYLNPLSYL
;
A
#
# COMPACT_ATOMS: atom_id res chain seq x y z
N MET A 1 -22.94 18.86 -69.66
CA MET A 1 -23.79 18.39 -70.78
C MET A 1 -23.21 17.03 -71.17
N ILE A 2 -23.91 15.89 -71.09
CA ILE A 2 -25.21 15.50 -71.69
C ILE A 2 -26.02 14.51 -70.79
N ARG A 3 -27.31 14.31 -71.09
CA ARG A 3 -28.36 13.44 -70.46
C ARG A 3 -28.59 12.12 -71.27
N ALA A 4 -29.27 11.05 -70.81
CA ALA A 4 -29.68 10.52 -69.50
C ALA A 4 -30.36 9.12 -69.70
N GLY A 5 -30.61 8.35 -68.63
CA GLY A 5 -31.31 7.04 -68.66
C GLY A 5 -30.86 6.13 -67.50
N PHE A 6 -31.53 5.98 -66.35
CA PHE A 6 -32.93 5.64 -66.05
C PHE A 6 -33.32 4.21 -66.43
N LEU A 7 -33.28 3.28 -65.46
CA LEU A 7 -34.32 2.25 -65.35
C LEU A 7 -34.44 1.72 -63.90
N PHE A 8 -35.69 1.60 -63.47
CA PHE A 8 -36.16 1.16 -62.16
C PHE A 8 -36.10 -0.37 -62.06
N LEU A 9 -35.84 -0.91 -60.86
CA LEU A 9 -36.60 -2.07 -60.39
C LEU A 9 -36.67 -2.11 -58.86
N PHE A 10 -37.86 -1.80 -58.35
CA PHE A 10 -38.24 -2.02 -56.96
C PHE A 10 -38.47 -3.51 -56.74
N PHE A 11 -37.99 -4.06 -55.63
CA PHE A 11 -38.65 -5.22 -55.01
C PHE A 11 -38.67 -5.05 -53.49
N ILE A 12 -39.82 -4.62 -52.99
CA ILE A 12 -40.16 -4.72 -51.56
C ILE A 12 -40.72 -6.13 -51.37
N LEU A 13 -40.13 -6.91 -50.46
CA LEU A 13 -40.89 -7.93 -49.75
C LEU A 13 -40.53 -7.89 -48.26
N SER A 14 -41.45 -7.30 -47.49
CA SER A 14 -41.50 -7.44 -46.03
C SER A 14 -41.93 -8.86 -45.66
N VAL A 15 -41.40 -9.41 -44.56
CA VAL A 15 -42.17 -9.86 -43.39
C VAL A 15 -41.24 -10.45 -42.32
N GLY A 16 -41.40 -9.97 -41.08
CA GLY A 16 -41.15 -10.65 -39.82
C GLY A 16 -40.01 -11.67 -39.71
N PHE A 17 -38.82 -11.20 -39.33
CA PHE A 17 -37.93 -11.99 -38.47
C PHE A 17 -38.01 -11.45 -37.04
N ILE A 18 -38.32 -12.33 -36.09
CA ILE A 18 -38.39 -12.01 -34.67
C ILE A 18 -36.96 -11.73 -34.17
N PHE A 19 -36.69 -10.50 -33.73
CA PHE A 19 -35.40 -10.12 -33.15
C PHE A 19 -35.23 -10.73 -31.74
N ALA A 20 -34.85 -12.00 -31.71
CA ALA A 20 -34.37 -12.69 -30.51
C ALA A 20 -32.84 -12.62 -30.41
N ALA A 21 -32.30 -11.39 -30.35
CA ALA A 21 -30.86 -11.16 -30.11
C ALA A 21 -30.64 -9.81 -29.42
N PRO A 22 -30.35 -9.84 -28.11
CA PRO A 22 -29.13 -9.15 -27.64
C PRO A 22 -28.27 -9.98 -26.67
N SER A 23 -28.69 -11.21 -26.32
CA SER A 23 -28.03 -12.05 -25.32
C SER A 23 -26.66 -12.62 -25.77
N LEU A 24 -26.53 -13.01 -27.03
CA LEU A 24 -25.30 -13.64 -27.55
C LEU A 24 -24.09 -12.66 -27.53
N ALA A 25 -24.24 -11.46 -28.07
CA ALA A 25 -23.16 -10.48 -28.13
C ALA A 25 -22.65 -10.02 -26.74
N LEU A 26 -23.52 -10.00 -25.73
CA LEU A 26 -23.15 -9.70 -24.35
C LEU A 26 -22.40 -10.88 -23.68
N ALA A 27 -22.71 -12.12 -24.05
CA ALA A 27 -21.99 -13.30 -23.55
C ALA A 27 -20.56 -13.34 -24.10
N ASP A 28 -20.39 -13.05 -25.40
CA ASP A 28 -19.07 -12.95 -26.04
C ASP A 28 -18.21 -11.84 -25.39
N GLU A 29 -18.77 -10.64 -25.18
CA GLU A 29 -18.03 -9.53 -24.54
C GLU A 29 -17.62 -9.85 -23.08
N ILE A 30 -18.47 -10.54 -22.31
CA ILE A 30 -18.14 -10.97 -20.94
C ILE A 30 -17.04 -12.05 -20.95
N SER A 31 -17.08 -12.97 -21.92
CA SER A 31 -16.06 -14.01 -22.11
C SER A 31 -14.68 -13.39 -22.43
N ASP A 32 -14.63 -12.41 -23.33
CA ASP A 32 -13.40 -11.68 -23.67
C ASP A 32 -12.82 -10.92 -22.46
N ILE A 33 -13.66 -10.30 -21.65
CA ILE A 33 -13.24 -9.61 -20.41
C ILE A 33 -12.65 -10.61 -19.41
N GLN A 34 -13.24 -11.80 -19.25
CA GLN A 34 -12.71 -12.84 -18.36
C GLN A 34 -11.35 -13.34 -18.85
N SER A 35 -11.17 -13.56 -20.16
CA SER A 35 -9.87 -13.94 -20.74
C SER A 35 -8.77 -12.90 -20.46
N GLN A 36 -9.11 -11.61 -20.51
CA GLN A 36 -8.17 -10.53 -20.18
C GLN A 36 -7.79 -10.49 -18.69
N ILE A 37 -8.72 -10.84 -17.79
CA ILE A 37 -8.43 -10.99 -16.35
C ILE A 37 -7.48 -12.17 -16.13
N ASP A 38 -7.70 -13.30 -16.80
CA ASP A 38 -6.90 -14.52 -16.62
C ASP A 38 -5.46 -14.36 -17.14
N GLU A 39 -5.25 -13.71 -18.29
CA GLU A 39 -3.92 -13.40 -18.79
C GLU A 39 -3.18 -12.39 -17.89
N ASN A 40 -3.88 -11.37 -17.35
CA ASN A 40 -3.29 -10.49 -16.33
C ASN A 40 -2.85 -11.26 -15.07
N ASN A 41 -3.65 -12.22 -14.60
CA ASN A 41 -3.35 -13.05 -13.43
C ASN A 41 -2.10 -13.91 -13.66
N LYS A 42 -2.01 -14.57 -14.82
CA LYS A 42 -0.84 -15.35 -15.25
C LYS A 42 0.44 -14.51 -15.34
N GLN A 43 0.34 -13.27 -15.84
CA GLN A 43 1.47 -12.32 -15.82
C GLN A 43 1.86 -11.91 -14.40
N ILE A 44 0.88 -11.73 -13.49
CA ILE A 44 1.14 -11.44 -12.07
C ILE A 44 1.92 -12.58 -11.42
N GLU A 45 1.58 -13.84 -11.69
CA GLU A 45 2.32 -15.01 -11.18
C GLU A 45 3.77 -15.05 -11.67
N ALA A 46 3.99 -14.83 -12.97
CA ALA A 46 5.34 -14.77 -13.56
C ALA A 46 6.18 -13.64 -12.93
N LEU A 47 5.62 -12.44 -12.77
CA LEU A 47 6.28 -11.30 -12.14
C LEU A 47 6.57 -11.54 -10.64
N GLN A 48 5.71 -12.27 -9.92
CA GLN A 48 5.98 -12.67 -8.54
C GLN A 48 7.20 -13.60 -8.43
N ALA A 49 7.39 -14.52 -9.38
CA ALA A 49 8.58 -15.36 -9.45
C ALA A 49 9.86 -14.52 -9.70
N GLU A 50 9.81 -13.52 -10.59
CA GLU A 50 10.92 -12.57 -10.79
C GLU A 50 11.26 -11.79 -9.50
N ILE A 51 10.24 -11.28 -8.80
CA ILE A 51 10.40 -10.52 -7.54
C ILE A 51 11.10 -11.38 -6.48
N VAL A 52 10.75 -12.66 -6.36
CA VAL A 52 11.40 -13.61 -5.46
C VAL A 52 12.85 -13.89 -5.89
N ALA A 53 13.11 -14.01 -7.19
CA ALA A 53 14.48 -14.19 -7.71
C ALA A 53 15.37 -12.98 -7.40
N PHE A 54 14.93 -11.75 -7.71
CA PHE A 54 15.66 -10.53 -7.38
C PHE A 54 15.85 -10.37 -5.87
N GLN A 55 14.87 -10.78 -5.04
CA GLN A 55 15.02 -10.75 -3.58
C GLN A 55 16.08 -11.75 -3.09
N LYS A 56 16.22 -12.90 -3.75
CA LYS A 56 17.29 -13.89 -3.46
C LYS A 56 18.67 -13.35 -3.84
N GLU A 57 18.80 -12.71 -5.00
CA GLU A 57 20.05 -12.04 -5.43
C GLU A 57 20.44 -10.90 -4.49
N LEU A 58 19.48 -10.06 -4.08
CA LEU A 58 19.70 -9.00 -3.08
C LEU A 58 20.20 -9.54 -1.74
N ASN A 59 19.69 -10.69 -1.30
CA ASN A 59 20.17 -11.35 -0.08
C ASN A 59 21.61 -11.86 -0.26
N ALA A 60 21.95 -12.45 -1.41
CA ALA A 60 23.30 -12.95 -1.70
C ALA A 60 24.36 -11.84 -1.87
N LEU A 61 23.95 -10.61 -2.23
CA LEU A 61 24.84 -9.44 -2.19
C LEU A 61 25.11 -8.94 -0.75
N GLY A 62 24.31 -9.37 0.23
CA GLY A 62 24.46 -8.97 1.64
C GLY A 62 25.81 -9.32 2.26
N ASP A 63 26.48 -10.34 1.73
CA ASP A 63 27.80 -10.81 2.19
C ASP A 63 28.97 -10.06 1.53
N LYS A 64 28.72 -9.30 0.46
CA LYS A 64 29.73 -8.57 -0.34
C LYS A 64 29.66 -7.05 -0.13
N LYS A 65 29.26 -6.61 1.06
CA LYS A 65 29.11 -5.18 1.41
C LYS A 65 30.44 -4.42 1.30
N ASN A 66 30.34 -3.10 1.22
CA ASN A 66 31.45 -2.14 1.20
C ASN A 66 32.27 -2.08 -0.11
N THR A 67 31.71 -2.41 -1.27
CA THR A 67 32.29 -2.00 -2.58
C THR A 67 31.31 -1.13 -3.36
N LEU A 68 31.83 -0.28 -4.26
CA LEU A 68 31.01 0.54 -5.14
C LEU A 68 30.17 -0.36 -6.05
N GLN A 69 30.79 -1.42 -6.59
CA GLN A 69 30.13 -2.36 -7.48
C GLN A 69 28.98 -3.12 -6.78
N SER A 70 29.17 -3.63 -5.56
CA SER A 70 28.08 -4.33 -4.85
C SER A 70 26.94 -3.38 -4.45
N THR A 71 27.25 -2.13 -4.15
CA THR A 71 26.27 -1.07 -3.86
C THR A 71 25.46 -0.71 -5.12
N ILE A 72 26.13 -0.49 -6.26
CA ILE A 72 25.45 -0.26 -7.56
C ILE A 72 24.59 -1.47 -7.96
N SER A 73 25.09 -2.70 -7.79
CA SER A 73 24.35 -3.92 -8.10
C SER A 73 23.10 -4.08 -7.23
N SER A 74 23.18 -3.79 -5.93
CA SER A 74 22.01 -3.87 -5.03
C SER A 74 20.96 -2.78 -5.31
N LEU A 75 21.37 -1.56 -5.65
CA LEU A 75 20.46 -0.51 -6.13
C LEU A 75 19.78 -0.92 -7.45
N THR A 76 20.55 -1.44 -8.40
CA THR A 76 20.06 -1.91 -9.71
C THR A 76 19.05 -3.05 -9.55
N LEU A 77 19.31 -4.03 -8.67
CA LEU A 77 18.38 -5.12 -8.38
C LEU A 77 17.13 -4.63 -7.64
N SER A 78 17.27 -3.66 -6.73
CA SER A 78 16.11 -3.02 -6.09
C SER A 78 15.23 -2.30 -7.12
N GLN A 79 15.81 -1.62 -8.11
CA GLN A 79 15.06 -1.00 -9.21
C GLN A 79 14.36 -2.03 -10.09
N LYS A 80 15.02 -3.15 -10.43
CA LYS A 80 14.38 -4.25 -11.18
C LYS A 80 13.19 -4.85 -10.41
N LYS A 81 13.38 -5.14 -9.12
CA LYS A 81 12.31 -5.63 -8.23
C LYS A 81 11.12 -4.67 -8.18
N LEU A 82 11.38 -3.37 -7.94
CA LEU A 82 10.33 -2.34 -7.94
C LEU A 82 9.64 -2.21 -9.31
N ALA A 83 10.35 -2.39 -10.43
CA ALA A 83 9.76 -2.36 -11.75
C ALA A 83 8.80 -3.55 -12.00
N SER A 84 9.16 -4.77 -11.56
CA SER A 84 8.24 -5.92 -11.63
C SER A 84 7.07 -5.77 -10.64
N GLU A 85 7.27 -5.18 -9.46
CA GLU A 85 6.19 -4.83 -8.51
C GLU A 85 5.21 -3.79 -9.09
N ILE A 86 5.71 -2.78 -9.80
CA ILE A 86 4.89 -1.80 -10.53
C ILE A 86 4.03 -2.50 -11.59
N LYS A 87 4.60 -3.42 -12.38
CA LYS A 87 3.85 -4.20 -13.37
C LYS A 87 2.75 -5.05 -12.71
N VAL A 88 3.03 -5.69 -11.57
CA VAL A 88 2.02 -6.43 -10.80
C VAL A 88 0.87 -5.50 -10.38
N THR A 89 1.16 -4.31 -9.86
CA THR A 89 0.13 -3.33 -9.49
C THR A 89 -0.66 -2.84 -10.71
N GLN A 90 -0.01 -2.59 -11.84
CA GLN A 90 -0.66 -2.20 -13.10
C GLN A 90 -1.61 -3.29 -13.63
N ASN A 91 -1.19 -4.56 -13.61
CA ASN A 91 -2.04 -5.68 -14.03
C ASN A 91 -3.22 -5.88 -13.07
N LYS A 92 -3.03 -5.70 -11.75
CA LYS A 92 -4.14 -5.69 -10.77
C LYS A 92 -5.14 -4.56 -11.03
N ILE A 93 -4.66 -3.36 -11.38
CA ILE A 93 -5.50 -2.21 -11.79
C ILE A 93 -6.28 -2.55 -13.06
N ALA A 94 -5.64 -3.17 -14.06
CA ALA A 94 -6.30 -3.60 -15.29
C ALA A 94 -7.41 -4.63 -15.00
N SER A 95 -7.11 -5.70 -14.25
CA SER A 95 -8.10 -6.71 -13.85
C SER A 95 -9.24 -6.13 -12.99
N ALA A 96 -8.96 -5.16 -12.11
CA ALA A 96 -10.01 -4.47 -11.35
C ALA A 96 -10.95 -3.66 -12.25
N ASN A 97 -10.41 -2.94 -13.25
CA ASN A 97 -11.21 -2.22 -14.24
C ASN A 97 -12.04 -3.18 -15.12
N PHE A 98 -11.45 -4.29 -15.55
CA PHE A 98 -12.15 -5.35 -16.28
C PHE A 98 -13.29 -5.95 -15.45
N LYS A 99 -13.06 -6.26 -14.17
CA LYS A 99 -14.12 -6.74 -13.27
C LYS A 99 -15.23 -5.72 -13.05
N ILE A 100 -14.92 -4.43 -12.95
CA ILE A 100 -15.93 -3.36 -12.90
C ILE A 100 -16.74 -3.32 -14.21
N LYS A 101 -16.12 -3.48 -15.37
CA LYS A 101 -16.81 -3.53 -16.67
C LYS A 101 -17.76 -4.74 -16.75
N GLU A 102 -17.27 -5.93 -16.43
CA GLU A 102 -18.04 -7.18 -16.38
C GLU A 102 -19.27 -7.06 -15.47
N LEU A 103 -19.08 -6.58 -14.23
CA LEU A 103 -20.16 -6.39 -13.28
C LEU A 103 -21.16 -5.32 -13.76
N THR A 104 -20.71 -4.26 -14.43
CA THR A 104 -21.58 -3.22 -14.98
C THR A 104 -22.46 -3.75 -16.11
N LEU A 105 -21.91 -4.59 -17.01
CA LEU A 105 -22.69 -5.28 -18.04
C LEU A 105 -23.72 -6.23 -17.42
N SER A 106 -23.31 -7.01 -16.40
CA SER A 106 -24.19 -7.91 -15.66
C SER A 106 -25.32 -7.17 -14.92
N ILE A 107 -25.04 -6.01 -14.33
CA ILE A 107 -26.01 -5.09 -13.70
C ILE A 107 -27.04 -4.62 -14.73
N GLY A 108 -26.61 -4.08 -15.89
CA GLY A 108 -27.53 -3.57 -16.92
C GLY A 108 -28.45 -4.67 -17.50
N ASN A 109 -27.94 -5.89 -17.67
CA ASN A 109 -28.74 -7.04 -18.07
C ASN A 109 -29.78 -7.41 -16.99
N LYS A 110 -29.37 -7.50 -15.72
CA LYS A 110 -30.28 -7.78 -14.58
C LYS A 110 -31.35 -6.71 -14.42
N GLU A 111 -31.03 -5.43 -14.58
CA GLU A 111 -32.00 -4.32 -14.56
C GLU A 111 -33.01 -4.44 -15.71
N THR A 112 -32.56 -4.81 -16.91
CA THR A 112 -33.43 -5.09 -18.06
C THR A 112 -34.36 -6.27 -17.80
N THR A 113 -33.83 -7.36 -17.21
CA THR A 113 -34.60 -8.56 -16.84
C THR A 113 -35.63 -8.24 -15.76
N ILE A 114 -35.28 -7.48 -14.72
CA ILE A 114 -36.19 -7.00 -13.68
C ILE A 114 -37.33 -6.19 -14.30
N ALA A 115 -37.03 -5.24 -15.21
CA ALA A 115 -38.03 -4.44 -15.89
C ALA A 115 -38.95 -5.29 -16.80
N GLY A 116 -38.41 -6.36 -17.41
CA GLY A 116 -39.16 -7.36 -18.16
C GLY A 116 -40.14 -8.14 -17.28
N ASN A 117 -39.64 -8.77 -16.21
CA ASN A 117 -40.42 -9.57 -15.28
C ASN A 117 -41.52 -8.73 -14.59
N GLN A 118 -41.20 -7.48 -14.20
CA GLN A 118 -42.20 -6.55 -13.65
C GLN A 118 -43.33 -6.25 -14.66
N LYS A 119 -43.01 -6.06 -15.95
CA LYS A 119 -44.03 -5.86 -17.00
C LYS A 119 -44.85 -7.12 -17.25
N ALA A 120 -44.22 -8.30 -17.22
CA ALA A 120 -44.91 -9.59 -17.36
C ALA A 120 -45.91 -9.79 -16.22
N ILE A 121 -45.45 -9.74 -14.96
CA ILE A 121 -46.29 -9.85 -13.76
C ILE A 121 -47.42 -8.81 -13.78
N ALA A 122 -47.14 -7.54 -14.12
CA ALA A 122 -48.18 -6.52 -14.20
C ALA A 122 -49.23 -6.77 -15.30
N LYS A 123 -48.83 -7.35 -16.44
CA LYS A 123 -49.76 -7.78 -17.50
C LYS A 123 -50.60 -8.98 -17.03
N THR A 124 -49.96 -9.96 -16.41
CA THR A 124 -50.61 -11.16 -15.84
C THR A 124 -51.67 -10.78 -14.80
N LEU A 125 -51.33 -9.90 -13.85
CA LEU A 125 -52.28 -9.40 -12.85
C LEU A 125 -53.43 -8.57 -13.47
N ARG A 126 -53.15 -7.75 -14.49
CA ARG A 126 -54.20 -7.01 -15.22
C ARG A 126 -55.17 -7.95 -15.93
N VAL A 127 -54.68 -9.01 -16.58
CA VAL A 127 -55.52 -10.01 -17.26
C VAL A 127 -56.43 -10.74 -16.25
N VAL A 128 -55.98 -10.99 -15.01
CA VAL A 128 -56.87 -11.51 -13.96
C VAL A 128 -57.94 -10.48 -13.61
N ALA A 129 -57.55 -9.26 -13.24
CA ALA A 129 -58.49 -8.20 -12.84
C ALA A 129 -59.54 -7.84 -13.92
N GLU A 130 -59.18 -7.91 -15.20
CA GLU A 130 -60.11 -7.69 -16.33
C GLU A 130 -61.08 -8.87 -16.55
N ASN A 131 -60.71 -10.08 -16.12
CA ASN A 131 -61.52 -11.30 -16.24
C ASN A 131 -62.27 -11.68 -14.95
N GLU A 132 -62.11 -10.95 -13.84
CA GLU A 132 -62.79 -11.13 -12.54
C GLU A 132 -64.32 -10.83 -12.56
N ARG A 133 -65.01 -11.07 -13.67
CA ARG A 133 -66.47 -10.96 -13.75
C ARG A 133 -67.22 -12.07 -12.98
N VAL A 134 -66.55 -13.19 -12.71
CA VAL A 134 -67.10 -14.35 -11.99
C VAL A 134 -65.98 -14.98 -11.17
N SER A 135 -66.18 -15.15 -9.86
CA SER A 135 -65.20 -15.80 -8.96
C SER A 135 -64.87 -17.22 -9.43
N LEU A 136 -63.62 -17.68 -9.22
CA LEU A 136 -63.21 -19.07 -9.50
C LEU A 136 -64.15 -20.09 -8.86
N VAL A 137 -64.60 -19.82 -7.63
CA VAL A 137 -65.59 -20.67 -6.93
C VAL A 137 -66.91 -20.73 -7.71
N THR A 138 -67.37 -19.59 -8.23
CA THR A 138 -68.59 -19.51 -9.04
C THR A 138 -68.40 -20.14 -10.42
N GLN A 139 -67.23 -20.05 -11.05
CA GLN A 139 -66.91 -20.73 -12.32
C GLN A 139 -66.93 -22.25 -12.15
N ILE A 140 -66.33 -22.77 -11.07
CA ILE A 140 -66.34 -24.21 -10.75
C ILE A 140 -67.75 -24.71 -10.43
N ILE A 141 -68.55 -23.94 -9.68
CA ILE A 141 -69.94 -24.31 -9.32
C ILE A 141 -70.90 -24.20 -10.51
N SER A 142 -70.65 -23.29 -11.45
CA SER A 142 -71.52 -23.05 -12.62
C SER A 142 -71.15 -23.89 -13.84
N ALA A 143 -70.16 -24.77 -13.73
CA ALA A 143 -69.70 -25.63 -14.81
C ALA A 143 -70.75 -26.69 -15.20
N HIS A 144 -70.96 -26.90 -16.50
CA HIS A 144 -71.92 -27.89 -17.01
C HIS A 144 -71.41 -29.34 -16.95
N SER A 145 -70.11 -29.55 -16.72
CA SER A 145 -69.54 -30.87 -16.48
C SER A 145 -68.35 -30.85 -15.51
N LEU A 146 -68.07 -32.01 -14.92
CA LEU A 146 -66.88 -32.21 -14.07
C LEU A 146 -65.56 -31.93 -14.82
N ARG A 147 -65.53 -32.11 -16.14
CA ARG A 147 -64.36 -31.81 -16.97
C ARG A 147 -64.08 -30.30 -16.99
N ASP A 148 -65.11 -29.50 -17.18
CA ASP A 148 -64.98 -28.04 -17.30
C ASP A 148 -64.62 -27.43 -15.93
N ALA A 149 -65.22 -27.94 -14.85
CA ALA A 149 -64.84 -27.60 -13.48
C ALA A 149 -63.38 -27.94 -13.17
N TRP A 150 -62.90 -29.13 -13.59
CA TRP A 150 -61.51 -29.53 -13.42
C TRP A 150 -60.55 -28.66 -14.23
N GLN A 151 -60.88 -28.34 -15.48
CA GLN A 151 -60.07 -27.46 -16.32
C GLN A 151 -59.95 -26.04 -15.73
N ALA A 152 -61.04 -25.48 -15.20
CA ALA A 152 -61.00 -24.18 -14.51
C ALA A 152 -60.08 -24.20 -13.28
N ALA A 153 -60.17 -25.26 -12.46
CA ALA A 153 -59.32 -25.42 -11.28
C ALA A 153 -57.83 -25.64 -11.64
N ASP A 154 -57.54 -26.49 -12.63
CA ASP A 154 -56.19 -26.77 -13.11
C ASP A 154 -55.54 -25.53 -13.73
N HIS A 155 -56.25 -24.78 -14.58
CA HIS A 155 -55.76 -23.51 -15.12
C HIS A 155 -55.43 -22.49 -14.00
N ALA A 156 -56.27 -22.38 -12.97
CA ALA A 156 -55.99 -21.50 -11.83
C ALA A 156 -54.78 -21.96 -11.00
N MET A 157 -54.58 -23.28 -10.83
CA MET A 157 -53.41 -23.84 -10.17
C MET A 157 -52.12 -23.62 -10.98
N GLN A 158 -52.16 -23.82 -12.29
CA GLN A 158 -51.03 -23.55 -13.18
C GLN A 158 -50.66 -22.07 -13.19
N PHE A 159 -51.66 -21.17 -13.25
CA PHE A 159 -51.48 -19.74 -13.13
C PHE A 159 -50.78 -19.35 -11.82
N ASN A 160 -51.28 -19.83 -10.67
CA ASN A 160 -50.69 -19.50 -9.37
C ASN A 160 -49.25 -20.01 -9.23
N ARG A 161 -48.93 -21.19 -9.79
CA ARG A 161 -47.56 -21.71 -9.85
C ARG A 161 -46.64 -20.84 -10.72
N ALA A 162 -47.10 -20.45 -11.90
CA ALA A 162 -46.33 -19.58 -12.80
C ALA A 162 -46.05 -18.21 -12.16
N LEU A 163 -47.08 -17.56 -11.59
CA LEU A 163 -46.93 -16.28 -10.89
C LEU A 163 -45.99 -16.37 -9.68
N ALA A 164 -46.06 -17.47 -8.90
CA ALA A 164 -45.14 -17.71 -7.80
C ALA A 164 -43.69 -17.89 -8.28
N SER A 165 -43.48 -18.57 -9.43
CA SER A 165 -42.17 -18.68 -10.08
C SER A 165 -41.65 -17.31 -10.52
N ASP A 166 -42.43 -16.55 -11.29
CA ASP A 166 -42.04 -15.22 -11.78
C ASP A 166 -41.63 -14.26 -10.64
N ILE A 167 -42.35 -14.30 -9.51
CA ILE A 167 -42.04 -13.52 -8.31
C ILE A 167 -40.75 -14.01 -7.64
N SER A 168 -40.54 -15.32 -7.57
CA SER A 168 -39.30 -15.92 -7.04
C SER A 168 -38.10 -15.55 -7.90
N ASP A 169 -38.21 -15.65 -9.22
CA ASP A 169 -37.14 -15.33 -10.17
C ASP A 169 -36.82 -13.82 -10.13
N LEU A 170 -37.84 -12.95 -10.09
CA LEU A 170 -37.68 -11.51 -9.90
C LEU A 170 -36.96 -11.18 -8.58
N ARG A 171 -37.22 -11.94 -7.50
CA ARG A 171 -36.54 -11.79 -6.23
C ARG A 171 -35.06 -12.19 -6.34
N THR A 172 -34.76 -13.36 -6.89
CA THR A 172 -33.38 -13.84 -7.11
C THR A 172 -32.56 -12.84 -7.91
N VAL A 173 -33.09 -12.34 -9.04
CA VAL A 173 -32.38 -11.36 -9.88
C VAL A 173 -32.13 -10.03 -9.14
N ARG A 174 -33.01 -9.63 -8.20
CA ARG A 174 -32.79 -8.45 -7.34
C ARG A 174 -31.71 -8.68 -6.27
N GLU A 175 -31.65 -9.87 -5.68
CA GLU A 175 -30.62 -10.23 -4.70
C GLU A 175 -29.24 -10.28 -5.39
N GLU A 176 -29.14 -10.87 -6.59
CA GLU A 176 -27.92 -10.84 -7.41
C GLU A 176 -27.54 -9.42 -7.88
N LEU A 177 -28.51 -8.59 -8.29
CA LEU A 177 -28.26 -7.20 -8.68
C LEU A 177 -27.64 -6.39 -7.53
N THR A 178 -28.12 -6.61 -6.31
CA THR A 178 -27.59 -5.97 -5.09
C THR A 178 -26.15 -6.44 -4.85
N THR A 179 -25.93 -7.76 -4.88
CA THR A 179 -24.60 -8.37 -4.74
C THR A 179 -23.59 -7.80 -5.75
N ASN A 180 -23.97 -7.65 -7.03
CA ASN A 180 -23.09 -7.07 -8.05
C ASN A 180 -22.75 -5.59 -7.76
N ARG A 181 -23.70 -4.80 -7.26
CA ARG A 181 -23.47 -3.39 -6.90
C ARG A 181 -22.54 -3.24 -5.70
N ASP A 182 -22.65 -4.12 -4.72
CA ASP A 182 -21.74 -4.19 -3.57
C ASP A 182 -20.32 -4.58 -4.01
N GLN A 183 -20.21 -5.57 -4.90
CA GLN A 183 -18.93 -5.96 -5.51
C GLN A 183 -18.28 -4.81 -6.30
N VAL A 184 -19.02 -4.07 -7.13
CA VAL A 184 -18.50 -2.88 -7.83
C VAL A 184 -17.96 -1.84 -6.85
N THR A 185 -18.64 -1.64 -5.72
CA THR A 185 -18.21 -0.70 -4.68
C THR A 185 -16.91 -1.15 -4.01
N ALA A 186 -16.80 -2.44 -3.66
CA ALA A 186 -15.59 -3.03 -3.09
C ALA A 186 -14.39 -3.02 -4.08
N THR A 187 -14.63 -3.34 -5.36
CA THR A 187 -13.59 -3.30 -6.41
C THR A 187 -13.12 -1.86 -6.66
N LYS A 188 -14.01 -0.86 -6.63
CA LYS A 188 -13.63 0.56 -6.72
C LYS A 188 -12.77 1.02 -5.54
N ALA A 189 -13.09 0.61 -4.32
CA ALA A 189 -12.25 0.91 -3.15
C ALA A 189 -10.84 0.29 -3.29
N SER A 190 -10.78 -0.96 -3.76
CA SER A 190 -9.51 -1.66 -4.03
C SER A 190 -8.70 -1.00 -5.15
N LEU A 191 -9.37 -0.51 -6.20
CA LEU A 191 -8.74 0.22 -7.31
C LEU A 191 -8.06 1.51 -6.83
N VAL A 192 -8.71 2.28 -5.95
CA VAL A 192 -8.11 3.49 -5.34
C VAL A 192 -6.89 3.14 -4.49
N ALA A 193 -6.94 2.06 -3.70
CA ALA A 193 -5.79 1.58 -2.94
C ALA A 193 -4.61 1.21 -3.86
N LEU A 194 -4.86 0.45 -4.93
CA LEU A 194 -3.84 0.07 -5.92
C LEU A 194 -3.25 1.29 -6.65
N GLN A 195 -4.05 2.32 -6.94
CA GLN A 195 -3.57 3.57 -7.54
C GLN A 195 -2.62 4.34 -6.59
N ASN A 196 -2.93 4.37 -5.29
CA ASN A 196 -2.07 4.95 -4.27
C ASN A 196 -0.76 4.16 -4.13
N ASP A 197 -0.83 2.83 -4.08
CA ASP A 197 0.35 1.94 -4.06
C ASP A 197 1.24 2.15 -5.30
N LEU A 198 0.65 2.27 -6.49
CA LEU A 198 1.39 2.55 -7.73
C LEU A 198 2.09 3.92 -7.69
N ALA A 199 1.45 4.94 -7.11
CA ALA A 199 2.07 6.25 -6.93
C ALA A 199 3.26 6.20 -5.94
N LEU A 200 3.12 5.46 -4.84
CA LEU A 200 4.19 5.23 -3.88
C LEU A 200 5.36 4.45 -4.51
N GLN A 201 5.09 3.34 -5.20
CA GLN A 201 6.11 2.53 -5.89
C GLN A 201 6.92 3.34 -6.91
N LYS A 202 6.27 4.25 -7.67
CA LYS A 202 6.98 5.16 -8.58
C LYS A 202 7.94 6.09 -7.82
N ARG A 203 7.49 6.69 -6.72
CA ARG A 203 8.35 7.51 -5.85
C ARG A 203 9.51 6.71 -5.25
N SER A 204 9.30 5.44 -4.90
CA SER A 204 10.36 4.52 -4.46
C SER A 204 11.43 4.30 -5.55
N VAL A 205 11.02 4.12 -6.81
CA VAL A 205 11.94 4.01 -7.96
C VAL A 205 12.74 5.28 -8.16
N ASP A 206 12.10 6.45 -8.09
CA ASP A 206 12.78 7.74 -8.28
C ASP A 206 13.77 8.03 -7.14
N ALA A 207 13.41 7.74 -5.89
CA ALA A 207 14.33 7.80 -4.75
C ALA A 207 15.56 6.89 -4.92
N ASN A 208 15.36 5.68 -5.45
CA ASN A 208 16.45 4.74 -5.72
C ASN A 208 17.38 5.22 -6.85
N LYS A 209 16.81 5.72 -7.95
CA LYS A 209 17.56 6.32 -9.07
C LYS A 209 18.37 7.54 -8.62
N MET A 210 17.76 8.44 -7.84
CA MET A 210 18.45 9.61 -7.28
C MET A 210 19.62 9.20 -6.40
N ALA A 211 19.44 8.20 -5.52
CA ALA A 211 20.53 7.68 -4.69
C ALA A 211 21.68 7.08 -5.53
N GLN A 212 21.37 6.33 -6.59
CA GLN A 212 22.38 5.79 -7.50
C GLN A 212 23.14 6.90 -8.25
N GLN A 213 22.43 7.91 -8.75
CA GLN A 213 23.04 9.06 -9.44
C GLN A 213 23.95 9.86 -8.51
N GLN A 214 23.50 10.16 -7.28
CA GLN A 214 24.31 10.87 -6.28
C GLN A 214 25.56 10.07 -5.90
N LEU A 215 25.45 8.75 -5.71
CA LEU A 215 26.59 7.89 -5.44
C LEU A 215 27.61 7.91 -6.59
N LEU A 216 27.15 7.83 -7.85
CA LEU A 216 28.02 7.89 -9.03
C LEU A 216 28.71 9.25 -9.18
N LEU A 217 28.00 10.35 -8.88
CA LEU A 217 28.57 11.71 -8.88
C LEU A 217 29.65 11.89 -7.81
N GLN A 218 29.37 11.47 -6.56
CA GLN A 218 30.30 11.56 -5.43
C GLN A 218 31.56 10.71 -5.64
N THR A 219 31.39 9.49 -6.16
CA THR A 219 32.50 8.55 -6.36
C THR A 219 33.22 8.73 -7.70
N LYS A 220 32.63 9.47 -8.65
CA LYS A 220 33.08 9.54 -10.06
C LYS A 220 33.24 8.16 -10.70
N ASN A 221 32.40 7.20 -10.29
CA ASN A 221 32.48 5.78 -10.65
C ASN A 221 33.84 5.11 -10.32
N GLN A 222 34.55 5.56 -9.28
CA GLN A 222 35.83 5.00 -8.85
C GLN A 222 35.73 4.38 -7.45
N GLU A 223 36.11 3.10 -7.33
CA GLU A 223 36.15 2.37 -6.06
C GLU A 223 37.01 3.08 -5.01
N SER A 224 38.15 3.65 -5.41
CA SER A 224 39.04 4.40 -4.50
C SER A 224 38.40 5.65 -3.90
N ASN A 225 37.48 6.31 -4.62
CA ASN A 225 36.71 7.43 -4.07
C ASN A 225 35.55 6.95 -3.19
N TYR A 226 34.98 5.78 -3.49
CA TYR A 226 33.97 5.16 -2.63
C TYR A 226 34.54 4.74 -1.27
N GLN A 227 35.73 4.10 -1.25
CA GLN A 227 36.42 3.79 0.00
C GLN A 227 36.78 5.05 0.79
N LYS A 228 37.22 6.13 0.12
CA LYS A 228 37.43 7.44 0.76
C LYS A 228 36.13 8.00 1.35
N LEU A 229 35.01 7.90 0.63
CA LEU A 229 33.70 8.37 1.10
C LEU A 229 33.22 7.59 2.33
N ILE A 230 33.39 6.26 2.35
CA ILE A 230 33.10 5.44 3.54
C ILE A 230 33.99 5.88 4.71
N ALA A 231 35.30 5.99 4.51
CA ALA A 231 36.23 6.38 5.56
C ALA A 231 35.94 7.79 6.10
N GLN A 232 35.55 8.74 5.24
CA GLN A 232 35.12 10.07 5.63
C GLN A 232 33.83 10.04 6.45
N LYS A 233 32.82 9.26 6.05
CA LYS A 233 31.59 9.07 6.82
C LYS A 233 31.89 8.48 8.21
N GLN A 234 32.68 7.40 8.29
CA GLN A 234 33.04 6.75 9.55
C GLN A 234 33.87 7.64 10.49
N ALA A 235 34.76 8.47 9.94
CA ALA A 235 35.53 9.43 10.73
C ALA A 235 34.63 10.52 11.33
N ALA A 236 33.73 11.07 10.52
CA ALA A 236 32.80 12.12 10.96
C ALA A 236 31.66 11.57 11.86
N GLU A 237 31.26 10.30 11.70
CA GLU A 237 30.38 9.56 12.63
C GLU A 237 31.02 9.51 14.03
N LYS A 238 32.26 9.02 14.11
CA LYS A 238 33.05 8.97 15.35
C LYS A 238 33.20 10.35 16.01
N GLU A 239 33.50 11.39 15.24
CA GLU A 239 33.63 12.75 15.77
C GLU A 239 32.28 13.27 16.31
N PHE A 240 31.22 13.14 15.52
CA PHE A 240 29.88 13.59 15.87
C PHE A 240 29.29 12.86 17.10
N GLU A 241 29.44 11.54 17.22
CA GLU A 241 28.95 10.81 18.40
C GLU A 241 29.71 11.18 19.68
N GLN A 242 31.03 11.39 19.58
CA GLN A 242 31.82 11.85 20.71
C GLN A 242 31.42 13.26 21.16
N GLU A 243 31.13 14.15 20.22
CA GLU A 243 30.51 15.45 20.51
C GLU A 243 29.15 15.25 21.18
N LEU A 244 28.23 14.49 20.58
CA LEU A 244 26.87 14.31 21.08
C LEU A 244 26.87 13.79 22.53
N ILE A 245 27.71 12.82 22.88
CA ILE A 245 27.81 12.27 24.24
C ILE A 245 28.36 13.29 25.24
N ASN A 246 29.31 14.15 24.85
CA ASN A 246 29.77 15.25 25.71
C ASN A 246 28.65 16.27 25.96
N LEU A 247 27.87 16.56 24.92
CA LEU A 247 26.75 17.50 24.96
C LEU A 247 25.56 16.95 25.78
N GLN A 248 25.28 15.64 25.70
CA GLN A 248 24.26 14.98 26.52
C GLN A 248 24.50 15.15 28.03
N GLY A 249 25.75 15.22 28.47
CA GLY A 249 26.12 15.45 29.88
C GLY A 249 25.89 16.89 30.37
N GLN A 250 25.56 17.82 29.46
CA GLN A 250 25.30 19.24 29.75
C GLN A 250 23.80 19.60 29.68
N LEU A 251 22.96 18.69 29.16
CA LEU A 251 21.51 18.89 29.07
C LEU A 251 20.84 18.72 30.45
N ASN A 252 20.33 19.80 31.02
CA ASN A 252 19.50 19.78 32.23
C ASN A 252 18.02 19.48 31.92
N LEU A 253 17.74 18.37 31.22
CA LEU A 253 16.37 17.90 31.00
C LEU A 253 16.02 16.78 32.00
N ILE A 254 14.85 16.88 32.63
CA ILE A 254 14.38 15.92 33.64
C ILE A 254 13.38 14.98 32.98
N VAL A 255 13.74 13.71 32.86
CA VAL A 255 12.83 12.64 32.42
C VAL A 255 11.90 12.25 33.58
N ASN A 256 10.59 12.31 33.37
CA ASN A 256 9.60 11.79 34.30
C ASN A 256 9.18 10.35 33.93
N PRO A 257 9.62 9.30 34.66
CA PRO A 257 9.30 7.92 34.30
C PRO A 257 7.80 7.58 34.42
N SER A 258 7.04 8.32 35.23
CA SER A 258 5.61 8.06 35.45
C SER A 258 4.73 8.42 34.25
N LEU A 259 5.25 9.17 33.28
CA LEU A 259 4.55 9.47 32.03
C LEU A 259 4.76 8.39 30.96
N LEU A 260 5.70 7.46 31.17
CA LEU A 260 6.04 6.42 30.20
C LEU A 260 5.09 5.23 30.31
N PRO A 261 4.71 4.60 29.17
CA PRO A 261 3.96 3.36 29.19
C PRO A 261 4.81 2.22 29.77
N LYS A 262 4.17 1.15 30.22
CA LYS A 262 4.88 -0.02 30.76
C LYS A 262 5.74 -0.67 29.66
N VAL A 263 6.95 -1.10 30.03
CA VAL A 263 7.79 -1.94 29.18
C VAL A 263 7.05 -3.24 28.82
N GLY A 264 7.13 -3.66 27.56
CA GLY A 264 6.42 -4.83 27.03
C GLY A 264 4.95 -4.58 26.69
N SER A 265 4.53 -3.32 26.58
CA SER A 265 3.12 -2.97 26.32
C SER A 265 2.68 -3.02 24.85
N GLY A 266 3.61 -3.13 23.88
CA GLY A 266 3.28 -3.19 22.45
C GLY A 266 2.54 -1.94 21.93
N VAL A 267 2.77 -0.77 22.55
CA VAL A 267 2.09 0.49 22.19
C VAL A 267 2.59 1.11 20.89
N LEU A 268 3.75 0.68 20.38
CA LEU A 268 4.29 1.09 19.10
C LEU A 268 4.04 -0.02 18.06
N GLY A 269 3.48 0.33 16.91
CA GLY A 269 3.52 -0.50 15.72
C GLY A 269 4.89 -0.44 15.04
N TRP A 270 5.20 -1.47 14.25
CA TRP A 270 6.40 -1.50 13.42
C TRP A 270 6.42 -0.35 12.42
N THR A 271 7.62 0.16 12.11
CA THR A 271 7.83 1.28 11.18
C THR A 271 7.62 0.92 9.71
N PHE A 272 7.20 -0.30 9.42
CA PHE A 272 6.95 -0.85 8.09
C PHE A 272 5.71 -1.76 8.15
N ASN A 273 5.03 -1.92 7.01
CA ASN A 273 3.78 -2.68 6.95
C ASN A 273 3.97 -4.18 7.23
N ASN A 274 2.85 -4.86 7.54
CA ASN A 274 2.87 -6.29 7.86
C ASN A 274 3.50 -7.15 6.74
N SER A 275 3.31 -6.80 5.46
CA SER A 275 3.93 -7.54 4.34
C SER A 275 5.46 -7.46 4.35
N PHE A 276 6.03 -6.30 4.68
CA PHE A 276 7.47 -6.14 4.87
C PHE A 276 7.95 -6.94 6.09
N MET A 277 7.26 -6.85 7.23
CA MET A 277 7.64 -7.57 8.44
C MET A 277 7.56 -9.10 8.28
N LEU A 278 6.58 -9.61 7.52
CA LEU A 278 6.49 -11.03 7.13
C LEU A 278 7.66 -11.45 6.23
N ASN A 279 8.11 -10.58 5.31
CA ASN A 279 9.32 -10.85 4.52
C ASN A 279 10.58 -10.87 5.40
N CYS A 280 10.66 -10.03 6.43
CA CYS A 280 11.75 -10.06 7.40
C CYS A 280 11.82 -11.37 8.20
N ALA A 281 10.68 -11.98 8.54
CA ALA A 281 10.66 -13.28 9.19
C ALA A 281 11.31 -14.38 8.32
N GLN A 282 11.09 -14.33 7.00
CA GLN A 282 11.73 -15.23 6.03
C GLN A 282 13.25 -14.99 5.90
N ARG A 283 13.73 -13.79 6.26
CA ARG A 283 15.14 -13.38 6.21
C ARG A 283 15.90 -13.64 7.53
N LYS A 284 15.34 -14.40 8.48
CA LYS A 284 15.97 -14.74 9.77
C LYS A 284 17.39 -15.30 9.64
N LYS A 285 17.70 -16.07 8.59
CA LYS A 285 19.06 -16.60 8.34
C LYS A 285 20.08 -15.51 7.96
N VAL A 286 19.65 -14.37 7.44
CA VAL A 286 20.53 -13.27 6.98
C VAL A 286 20.86 -12.31 8.12
N PHE A 287 19.89 -12.02 9.00
CA PHE A 287 20.06 -11.05 10.11
C PHE A 287 20.21 -11.70 11.50
N GLY A 288 20.08 -13.02 11.60
CA GLY A 288 19.97 -13.74 12.88
C GLY A 288 18.63 -13.53 13.62
N ASN A 289 17.78 -12.62 13.14
CA ASN A 289 16.50 -12.24 13.76
C ASN A 289 15.38 -12.09 12.70
N PRO A 290 14.10 -12.26 13.07
CA PRO A 290 12.97 -12.22 12.14
C PRO A 290 12.48 -10.80 11.78
N PHE A 291 13.20 -9.74 12.18
CA PHE A 291 12.72 -8.36 12.10
C PHE A 291 13.56 -7.47 11.15
N CYS A 292 14.48 -8.06 10.37
CA CYS A 292 15.49 -7.35 9.57
C CYS A 292 16.36 -6.37 10.38
N ILE A 293 16.47 -6.54 11.70
CA ILE A 293 17.29 -5.64 12.52
C ILE A 293 18.76 -5.88 12.19
N SER A 294 19.45 -4.88 11.65
CA SER A 294 20.88 -4.91 11.37
C SER A 294 21.71 -4.41 12.56
N GLN A 295 21.12 -3.59 13.44
CA GLN A 295 21.73 -3.15 14.69
C GLN A 295 20.69 -3.09 15.80
N PHE A 296 20.97 -3.71 16.94
CA PHE A 296 20.12 -3.64 18.13
C PHE A 296 20.49 -2.42 19.00
N PHE A 297 19.60 -2.08 19.93
CA PHE A 297 19.85 -1.07 20.96
C PHE A 297 20.89 -1.58 21.98
N GLY A 298 21.70 -0.67 22.51
CA GLY A 298 22.68 -0.92 23.57
C GLY A 298 24.01 -1.49 23.10
N ASN A 299 24.73 -2.15 24.01
CA ASN A 299 26.07 -2.68 23.79
C ASN A 299 26.03 -4.00 22.97
N THR A 300 25.76 -3.88 21.68
CA THR A 300 25.84 -5.00 20.72
C THR A 300 27.29 -5.43 20.49
N ALA A 301 27.50 -6.58 19.82
CA ALA A 301 28.84 -7.01 19.42
C ALA A 301 29.56 -5.96 18.54
N PHE A 302 28.82 -5.32 17.61
CA PHE A 302 29.35 -4.23 16.79
C PHE A 302 29.69 -3.00 17.65
N ALA A 303 28.79 -2.58 18.54
CA ALA A 303 29.02 -1.40 19.38
C ALA A 303 30.18 -1.60 20.37
N THR A 304 30.32 -2.83 20.89
CA THR A 304 31.42 -3.21 21.80
C THR A 304 32.76 -3.34 21.06
N ALA A 305 32.76 -3.83 19.82
CA ALA A 305 33.95 -3.87 18.96
C ALA A 305 34.36 -2.48 18.42
N ASN A 306 33.46 -1.50 18.46
CA ASN A 306 33.69 -0.12 18.02
C ASN A 306 33.50 0.90 19.16
N PRO A 307 34.22 0.78 20.28
CA PRO A 307 34.06 1.67 21.44
C PRO A 307 34.41 3.12 21.11
N GLN A 308 35.15 3.36 20.03
CA GLN A 308 35.47 4.70 19.52
C GLN A 308 34.27 5.42 18.90
N ILE A 309 33.25 4.70 18.44
CA ILE A 309 32.00 5.24 17.88
C ILE A 309 31.11 5.63 19.07
N TYR A 310 30.45 4.65 19.68
CA TYR A 310 29.48 4.87 20.76
C TYR A 310 30.06 5.26 22.13
N LYS A 311 31.37 5.53 22.24
CA LYS A 311 32.08 5.83 23.49
C LYS A 311 31.84 4.82 24.64
N GLY A 312 31.56 3.56 24.29
CA GLY A 312 31.17 2.48 25.21
C GLY A 312 29.75 2.58 25.79
N LYS A 313 28.87 3.43 25.23
CA LYS A 313 27.47 3.62 25.64
C LYS A 313 26.46 2.76 24.86
N GLY A 314 26.88 2.18 23.75
CA GLY A 314 26.04 1.34 22.90
C GLY A 314 25.23 2.14 21.89
N HIS A 315 24.62 1.43 20.95
CA HIS A 315 23.77 2.03 19.93
C HIS A 315 22.45 2.53 20.56
N ASN A 316 22.01 3.73 20.19
CA ASN A 316 20.94 4.45 20.89
C ASN A 316 19.54 4.28 20.25
N ALA A 317 19.41 3.34 19.29
CA ALA A 317 18.21 3.05 18.52
C ALA A 317 18.18 1.57 18.08
N ILE A 318 17.28 1.21 17.16
CA ILE A 318 17.44 0.00 16.33
C ILE A 318 17.56 0.39 14.85
N ASP A 319 18.42 -0.30 14.11
CA ASP A 319 18.52 -0.15 12.66
C ASP A 319 17.77 -1.29 11.98
N ILE A 320 16.75 -0.98 11.20
CA ILE A 320 15.92 -1.93 10.45
C ILE A 320 16.30 -1.84 8.96
N ALA A 321 16.90 -2.90 8.43
CA ALA A 321 17.44 -2.93 7.08
C ALA A 321 16.33 -2.96 6.00
N ALA A 322 16.25 -1.90 5.21
CA ALA A 322 15.21 -1.68 4.20
C ALA A 322 15.80 -1.03 2.94
N SER A 323 15.44 -1.51 1.75
CA SER A 323 15.89 -0.91 0.48
C SER A 323 15.50 0.56 0.40
N ILE A 324 16.31 1.38 -0.28
CA ILE A 324 15.98 2.79 -0.54
C ILE A 324 14.63 2.87 -1.27
N GLY A 325 13.72 3.66 -0.72
CA GLY A 325 12.36 3.86 -1.25
C GLY A 325 11.27 3.06 -0.54
N THR A 326 11.56 2.22 0.45
CA THR A 326 10.52 1.47 1.18
C THR A 326 9.65 2.45 1.99
N PRO A 327 8.30 2.40 1.90
CA PRO A 327 7.43 3.28 2.70
C PRO A 327 7.61 3.06 4.21
N VAL A 328 7.80 4.17 4.93
CA VAL A 328 8.00 4.19 6.40
C VAL A 328 6.73 4.69 7.06
N GLN A 329 6.27 3.95 8.07
CA GLN A 329 5.03 4.22 8.80
C GLN A 329 5.29 4.85 10.17
N ALA A 330 4.40 5.75 10.60
CA ALA A 330 4.33 6.22 11.98
C ALA A 330 3.99 5.04 12.91
N ALA A 331 4.82 4.84 13.94
CA ALA A 331 4.72 3.74 14.88
C ALA A 331 3.54 3.93 15.84
N LEU A 332 3.18 5.17 16.13
CA LEU A 332 2.03 5.52 16.95
C LEU A 332 1.47 6.87 16.49
N SER A 333 0.17 7.08 16.64
CA SER A 333 -0.47 8.37 16.38
C SER A 333 0.19 9.49 17.20
N GLY A 334 0.30 10.68 16.64
CA GLY A 334 1.02 11.78 17.29
C GLY A 334 1.12 13.05 16.45
N THR A 335 1.95 13.98 16.91
CA THR A 335 2.26 15.24 16.22
C THR A 335 3.70 15.24 15.75
N VAL A 336 3.97 15.63 14.51
CA VAL A 336 5.33 15.83 14.02
C VAL A 336 5.95 17.03 14.73
N LEU A 337 6.86 16.78 15.68
CA LEU A 337 7.57 17.84 16.43
C LEU A 337 8.52 18.63 15.52
N GLY A 338 9.11 17.94 14.55
CA GLY A 338 9.92 18.55 13.50
C GLY A 338 10.49 17.54 12.52
N THR A 339 11.08 18.08 11.47
CA THR A 339 11.76 17.35 10.40
C THR A 339 13.02 18.12 10.03
N GLY A 340 14.04 17.43 9.53
CA GLY A 340 15.27 18.09 9.11
C GLY A 340 16.10 17.25 8.15
N ASN A 341 17.23 17.82 7.71
CA ASN A 341 18.21 17.14 6.89
C ASN A 341 19.63 17.60 7.28
N THR A 342 20.37 16.79 8.05
CA THR A 342 21.70 17.18 8.53
C THR A 342 22.71 17.30 7.38
N ASP A 343 22.53 16.52 6.30
CA ASP A 343 23.36 16.55 5.08
C ASP A 343 23.39 17.92 4.36
N LEU A 344 22.51 18.87 4.74
CA LEU A 344 22.56 20.24 4.24
C LEU A 344 23.71 21.06 4.87
N VAL A 345 24.28 20.61 5.98
CA VAL A 345 25.37 21.30 6.69
C VAL A 345 26.66 20.53 6.44
N ILE A 346 27.62 21.20 5.79
CA ILE A 346 28.89 20.61 5.38
C ILE A 346 29.61 20.03 6.62
N GLY A 347 29.99 18.75 6.53
CA GLY A 347 30.60 17.98 7.62
C GLY A 347 29.61 17.29 8.56
N CYS A 348 28.32 17.65 8.56
CA CYS A 348 27.33 17.13 9.50
C CYS A 348 26.45 16.01 8.93
N TYR A 349 27.04 14.86 8.62
CA TYR A 349 26.26 13.75 8.06
C TYR A 349 25.57 12.91 9.14
N SER A 350 24.98 13.49 10.18
CA SER A 350 24.35 12.77 11.31
C SER A 350 23.13 11.91 10.90
N PHE A 351 21.92 12.26 11.33
CA PHE A 351 20.69 11.51 11.02
C PHE A 351 20.29 11.55 9.54
N GLY A 352 20.98 12.35 8.70
CA GLY A 352 20.56 12.61 7.33
C GLY A 352 19.20 13.31 7.34
N LYS A 353 18.28 12.83 6.51
CA LYS A 353 16.86 13.22 6.58
C LYS A 353 16.20 12.52 7.75
N TRP A 354 15.56 13.30 8.63
CA TRP A 354 14.91 12.80 9.83
C TRP A 354 13.52 13.40 10.06
N ILE A 355 12.68 12.62 10.76
CA ILE A 355 11.34 13.00 11.24
C ILE A 355 11.27 12.64 12.73
N MET A 356 10.81 13.57 13.57
CA MET A 356 10.54 13.30 14.98
C MET A 356 9.06 13.53 15.28
N ILE A 357 8.41 12.54 15.91
CA ILE A 357 6.99 12.57 16.29
C ILE A 357 6.88 12.45 17.82
N VAL A 358 6.06 13.31 18.43
CA VAL A 358 5.66 13.23 19.85
C VAL A 358 4.31 12.51 19.95
N HIS A 359 4.17 11.65 20.94
CA HIS A 359 2.96 10.86 21.17
C HIS A 359 2.27 11.24 22.50
N GLY A 360 0.96 11.01 22.58
CA GLY A 360 0.15 11.35 23.77
C GLY A 360 0.43 10.52 25.02
N ASN A 361 1.40 9.60 24.98
CA ASN A 361 1.78 8.69 26.07
C ASN A 361 3.21 8.96 26.57
N GLY A 362 3.72 10.19 26.45
CA GLY A 362 5.06 10.55 26.91
C GLY A 362 6.21 10.01 26.05
N LEU A 363 5.97 9.17 25.04
CA LEU A 363 6.98 8.72 24.10
C LEU A 363 7.17 9.71 22.94
N SER A 364 8.40 9.80 22.46
CA SER A 364 8.75 10.37 21.15
C SER A 364 9.44 9.31 20.29
N THR A 365 9.22 9.36 18.98
CA THR A 365 9.88 8.49 18.00
C THR A 365 10.69 9.30 17.01
N LEU A 366 11.85 8.77 16.61
CA LEU A 366 12.74 9.32 15.61
C LEU A 366 12.91 8.34 14.45
N TYR A 367 12.75 8.85 13.23
CA TYR A 367 12.95 8.12 11.98
C TYR A 367 14.07 8.82 11.21
N SER A 368 15.22 8.16 11.06
CA SER A 368 16.42 8.74 10.44
C SER A 368 16.90 7.96 9.21
N HIS A 369 17.82 8.56 8.46
CA HIS A 369 18.37 8.08 7.17
C HIS A 369 17.36 8.00 6.02
N LEU A 370 16.24 8.73 6.11
CA LEU A 370 15.19 8.74 5.09
C LEU A 370 15.71 9.18 3.71
N SER A 371 15.07 8.73 2.62
CA SER A 371 15.30 9.27 1.28
C SER A 371 14.32 10.41 0.95
N ALA A 372 13.08 10.31 1.45
CA ALA A 372 12.05 11.32 1.33
C ALA A 372 11.29 11.51 2.66
N ILE A 373 10.80 12.73 2.89
CA ILE A 373 9.97 13.13 4.04
C ILE A 373 8.63 13.59 3.47
N ASP A 374 7.53 13.01 3.94
CA ASP A 374 6.18 13.23 3.41
C ASP A 374 5.27 13.97 4.41
N VAL A 375 5.85 14.46 5.50
CA VAL A 375 5.15 15.18 6.57
C VAL A 375 5.89 16.45 6.97
N VAL A 376 5.16 17.40 7.56
CA VAL A 376 5.68 18.70 8.01
C VAL A 376 5.49 18.89 9.51
N LYS A 377 6.29 19.78 10.11
CA LYS A 377 6.16 20.17 11.53
C LYS A 377 4.72 20.61 11.85
N GLY A 378 4.19 20.11 12.97
CA GLY A 378 2.82 20.38 13.44
C GLY A 378 1.74 19.50 12.82
N GLN A 379 2.07 18.65 11.84
CA GLN A 379 1.12 17.72 11.25
C GLN A 379 0.75 16.61 12.23
N GLN A 380 -0.55 16.35 12.37
CA GLN A 380 -1.06 15.15 13.02
C GLN A 380 -0.88 13.93 12.10
N VAL A 381 -0.43 12.82 12.68
CA VAL A 381 -0.29 11.53 11.99
C VAL A 381 -0.98 10.42 12.77
N SER A 382 -1.50 9.43 12.06
CA SER A 382 -2.10 8.22 12.63
C SER A 382 -1.09 7.06 12.64
N THR A 383 -1.21 6.13 13.60
CA THR A 383 -0.50 4.84 13.57
C THR A 383 -0.65 4.17 12.19
N GLY A 384 0.45 3.71 11.59
CA GLY A 384 0.46 3.08 10.27
C GLY A 384 0.42 4.06 9.07
N GLN A 385 0.25 5.37 9.30
CA GLN A 385 0.32 6.36 8.22
C GLN A 385 1.75 6.44 7.66
N ILE A 386 1.88 6.49 6.33
CA ILE A 386 3.17 6.69 5.67
C ILE A 386 3.64 8.13 5.92
N ILE A 387 4.86 8.27 6.45
CA ILE A 387 5.48 9.56 6.82
C ILE A 387 6.71 9.91 5.97
N GLY A 388 7.22 8.96 5.20
CA GLY A 388 8.37 9.13 4.33
C GLY A 388 8.82 7.81 3.71
N LEU A 389 9.99 7.81 3.09
CA LEU A 389 10.60 6.63 2.46
C LEU A 389 11.98 6.35 3.06
N SER A 390 12.33 5.08 3.28
CA SER A 390 13.65 4.66 3.78
C SER A 390 14.76 5.03 2.81
N GLY A 391 15.99 5.16 3.31
CA GLY A 391 17.09 5.70 2.51
C GLY A 391 18.47 5.32 3.04
N MET A 392 19.42 6.20 2.77
CA MET A 392 20.84 6.08 3.12
C MET A 392 21.48 7.48 3.25
N THR A 393 20.70 8.48 3.68
CA THR A 393 21.19 9.83 3.98
C THR A 393 21.94 9.83 5.32
N GLY A 394 22.81 10.81 5.59
CA GLY A 394 23.63 10.83 6.81
C GLY A 394 24.68 9.70 6.90
N TYR A 395 25.01 9.27 8.12
CA TYR A 395 26.04 8.26 8.44
C TYR A 395 25.59 6.82 8.15
N ALA A 396 24.72 6.63 7.15
CA ALA A 396 24.33 5.31 6.70
C ALA A 396 25.41 4.66 5.81
N THR A 397 25.89 3.49 6.21
CA THR A 397 26.79 2.59 5.45
C THR A 397 26.04 1.62 4.52
N GLY A 398 24.72 1.52 4.67
CA GLY A 398 23.82 0.80 3.78
C GLY A 398 22.36 1.19 4.03
N PRO A 399 21.42 0.83 3.14
CA PRO A 399 20.02 1.25 3.26
C PRO A 399 19.30 0.65 4.49
N HIS A 400 18.76 1.52 5.35
CA HIS A 400 18.00 1.15 6.54
C HIS A 400 17.14 2.32 7.05
N ILE A 401 16.37 2.07 8.11
CA ILE A 401 15.85 3.11 9.01
C ILE A 401 16.46 2.92 10.38
N HIS A 402 17.08 3.98 10.89
CA HIS A 402 17.45 4.10 12.29
C HIS A 402 16.22 4.63 13.04
N PHE A 403 15.66 3.78 13.91
CA PHE A 403 14.43 4.03 14.66
C PHE A 403 14.73 4.18 16.15
N GLY A 404 14.71 5.42 16.63
CA GLY A 404 14.93 5.76 18.04
C GLY A 404 13.61 5.97 18.79
N VAL A 405 13.56 5.55 20.04
CA VAL A 405 12.43 5.80 20.95
C VAL A 405 12.95 6.55 22.18
N TYR A 406 12.19 7.54 22.62
CA TYR A 406 12.64 8.49 23.63
C TYR A 406 11.54 8.84 24.64
N ALA A 407 11.93 9.20 25.86
CA ALA A 407 11.07 9.90 26.81
C ALA A 407 10.98 11.39 26.42
N THR A 408 9.79 11.88 26.11
CA THR A 408 9.56 13.20 25.47
C THR A 408 10.16 14.37 26.25
N ASP A 409 9.95 14.43 27.57
CA ASP A 409 10.47 15.51 28.44
C ASP A 409 12.00 15.60 28.44
N GLY A 410 12.68 14.51 28.09
CA GLY A 410 14.12 14.44 27.95
C GLY A 410 14.65 14.72 26.55
N THR A 411 13.80 15.20 25.62
CA THR A 411 14.16 15.48 24.22
C THR A 411 13.90 16.93 23.82
N GLN A 412 14.68 17.44 22.88
CA GLN A 412 14.46 18.76 22.29
C GLN A 412 15.06 18.82 20.87
N ILE A 413 14.42 19.57 19.96
CA ILE A 413 15.00 19.92 18.66
C ILE A 413 15.71 21.26 18.79
N MET A 414 16.98 21.31 18.40
CA MET A 414 17.80 22.52 18.42
C MET A 414 18.87 22.49 17.34
N THR A 415 19.45 23.65 17.03
CA THR A 415 20.75 23.68 16.34
C THR A 415 21.83 23.21 17.31
N LEU A 416 22.86 22.56 16.78
CA LEU A 416 24.06 22.28 17.56
C LEU A 416 24.61 23.59 18.18
N ARG A 417 24.74 24.68 17.42
CA ARG A 417 25.23 26.00 17.87
C ARG A 417 24.56 26.49 19.15
N GLN A 418 23.24 26.42 19.24
CA GLN A 418 22.47 26.83 20.44
C GLN A 418 22.87 26.05 21.69
N PHE A 419 23.42 24.85 21.52
CA PHE A 419 23.79 23.96 22.60
C PHE A 419 25.29 23.99 22.96
N ARG A 420 26.18 24.00 21.96
CA ARG A 420 27.65 24.00 22.15
C ARG A 420 28.29 25.40 22.18
N GLY A 421 27.58 26.45 21.76
CA GLY A 421 28.16 27.78 21.51
C GLY A 421 29.20 27.83 20.37
N ALA A 422 29.49 26.69 19.72
CA ALA A 422 30.59 26.58 18.78
C ALA A 422 30.31 27.29 17.44
N THR A 423 31.39 27.76 16.83
CA THR A 423 31.38 28.59 15.62
C THR A 423 31.89 27.88 14.36
N ILE A 424 32.38 26.64 14.48
CA ILE A 424 33.04 25.88 13.40
C ILE A 424 32.50 24.44 13.40
N GLY A 425 32.24 23.88 12.22
CA GLY A 425 31.89 22.46 12.01
C GLY A 425 30.51 22.08 12.56
N CYS A 426 29.60 21.64 11.69
CA CYS A 426 28.27 21.12 12.06
C CYS A 426 27.32 22.06 12.82
N ALA A 427 27.77 23.22 13.30
CA ALA A 427 27.07 24.05 14.28
C ALA A 427 25.62 24.42 13.88
N ASP A 428 25.37 24.72 12.60
CA ASP A 428 24.03 25.13 12.14
C ASP A 428 23.09 23.96 11.82
N ALA A 429 23.55 22.71 12.00
CA ALA A 429 22.70 21.53 11.81
C ALA A 429 21.64 21.46 12.91
N THR A 430 20.38 21.49 12.49
CA THR A 430 19.21 21.29 13.35
C THR A 430 18.91 19.80 13.45
N MET A 431 18.80 19.30 14.67
CA MET A 431 18.55 17.88 14.96
C MET A 431 17.85 17.70 16.30
N PRO A 432 17.20 16.55 16.53
CA PRO A 432 16.80 16.14 17.86
C PRO A 432 18.02 15.79 18.70
N VAL A 433 18.04 16.26 19.93
CA VAL A 433 18.98 15.84 21.00
C VAL A 433 18.17 15.37 22.20
N ALA A 434 18.77 14.52 23.03
CA ALA A 434 18.11 13.97 24.20
C ALA A 434 19.12 13.71 25.33
N VAL A 435 18.71 13.79 26.60
CA VAL A 435 19.57 13.35 27.73
C VAL A 435 19.79 11.84 27.68
N LEU A 436 20.91 11.36 28.24
CA LEU A 436 21.22 9.93 28.30
C LEU A 436 20.10 9.07 28.92
N SER A 437 19.38 9.60 29.92
CA SER A 437 18.25 8.94 30.58
C SER A 437 16.97 8.90 29.74
N ALA A 438 16.91 9.63 28.62
CA ALA A 438 15.73 9.69 27.76
C ALA A 438 15.76 8.66 26.63
N TYR A 439 16.90 8.04 26.33
CA TYR A 439 17.00 6.99 25.31
C TYR A 439 16.36 5.70 25.81
N LEU A 440 15.38 5.20 25.07
CA LEU A 440 14.62 4.02 25.40
C LEU A 440 14.81 2.94 24.33
N ASN A 441 14.93 1.68 24.74
CA ASN A 441 15.02 0.56 23.79
C ASN A 441 13.71 0.45 23.00
N PRO A 442 13.73 0.59 21.65
CA PRO A 442 12.52 0.49 20.84
C PRO A 442 11.78 -0.85 20.99
N LEU A 443 12.53 -1.95 21.17
CA LEU A 443 11.97 -3.30 21.38
C LEU A 443 11.31 -3.50 22.75
N SER A 444 11.32 -2.49 23.63
CA SER A 444 10.53 -2.49 24.86
C SER A 444 9.11 -1.96 24.66
N TYR A 445 8.77 -1.43 23.48
CA TYR A 445 7.48 -0.79 23.19
C TYR A 445 6.86 -1.22 21.86
N LEU A 446 7.65 -1.78 20.94
CA LEU A 446 7.21 -2.63 19.81
C LEU A 446 6.71 -4.00 20.29
#